data_AF-K1TLP3-F1
#
_entry.id   AF-K1TLP3-F1
#
_cell.length_a   1.000
_cell.length_b   1.000
_cell.length_c   1.000
_cell.angle_alpha   90.00
_cell.angle_beta   90.00
_cell.angle_gamma   90.00
#
_symmetry.space_group_name_H-M   'P 1'
#
loop_
_entity.id
_entity.type
_entity.pdbx_description
1 polymer ?
#
loop_
_entity_poly.entity_id
_entity_poly.type
_entity_poly.pdbx_seq_one_letter_code
_entity_poly.pdbx_strand_id
1 'polypeptide(L)'
;MKAVFENNVTFNTNEDFRSQFNSDWAGKLLIVVDEVLLNRREDSERLKNLSTTFTYKVEAKGKDRTEIAFFAKFVLCSNNEYLPILIDAGETRYWVRKIMPLQSDDTNFLQKLKAEIPAFLYFLTQRELS
;
A
#
# COMPACT_ATOMS: atom_id res chain seq x y z
N MET A 1 3.95 -2.00 10.06
CA MET A 1 4.44 -1.31 8.84
C MET A 1 5.09 0.04 9.12
N LYS A 2 4.39 1.03 9.71
CA LYS A 2 4.99 2.35 10.03
C LYS A 2 6.24 2.27 10.90
N ALA A 3 6.24 1.41 11.91
CA ALA A 3 7.40 1.20 12.79
C ALA A 3 8.59 0.47 12.13
N VAL A 4 8.42 -0.04 10.90
CA VAL A 4 9.47 -0.75 10.16
C VAL A 4 10.00 0.09 9.01
N PHE A 5 9.10 0.68 8.21
CA PHE A 5 9.45 1.44 7.02
C PHE A 5 9.58 2.94 7.27
N GLU A 6 9.10 3.43 8.42
CA GLU A 6 9.15 4.84 8.82
C GLU A 6 8.72 5.80 7.70
N ASN A 7 9.63 6.62 7.20
CA ASN A 7 9.38 7.60 6.14
C ASN A 7 9.22 6.96 4.75
N ASN A 8 9.51 5.68 4.58
CA ASN A 8 9.33 4.94 3.32
C ASN A 8 7.93 4.35 3.16
N VAL A 9 7.04 4.53 4.14
CA VAL A 9 5.62 4.19 4.03
C VAL A 9 4.76 5.44 4.14
N THR A 10 3.64 5.44 3.41
CA THR A 10 2.58 6.44 3.52
C THR A 10 1.22 5.76 3.66
N PHE A 11 0.28 6.49 4.26
CA PHE A 11 -1.12 6.12 4.35
C PHE A 11 -1.90 7.13 3.53
N ASN A 12 -2.58 6.64 2.50
CA ASN A 12 -3.32 7.46 1.56
C ASN A 12 -4.82 7.18 1.71
N THR A 13 -5.62 8.21 1.51
CA THR A 13 -7.05 8.09 1.28
C THR A 13 -7.35 7.79 -0.19
N ASN A 14 -8.60 7.46 -0.51
CA ASN A 14 -9.04 7.35 -1.91
C ASN A 14 -8.86 8.69 -2.68
N GLU A 15 -8.95 9.83 -2.00
CA GLU A 15 -8.76 11.15 -2.61
C GLU A 15 -7.29 11.40 -2.98
N ASP A 16 -6.36 11.07 -2.07
CA ASP A 16 -4.92 11.20 -2.32
C ASP A 16 -4.47 10.31 -3.48
N PHE A 17 -5.08 9.13 -3.62
CA PHE A 17 -4.82 8.24 -4.75
C PHE A 17 -5.34 8.80 -6.08
N ARG A 18 -6.52 9.44 -6.07
CA ARG A 18 -7.14 10.03 -7.28
C ARG A 18 -6.57 11.39 -7.62
N SER A 19 -5.93 12.07 -6.68
CA SER A 19 -5.27 13.35 -6.87
C SER A 19 -4.26 13.32 -8.03
N GLN A 20 -4.14 14.48 -8.69
CA GLN A 20 -3.05 14.74 -9.64
C GLN A 20 -1.74 15.01 -8.90
N PHE A 21 -1.82 15.61 -7.70
CA PHE A 21 -0.66 15.81 -6.82
C PHE A 21 -0.36 14.52 -6.09
N ASN A 22 0.85 14.01 -6.28
CA ASN A 22 1.29 12.69 -5.81
C ASN A 22 2.67 12.74 -5.14
N SER A 23 3.24 13.92 -4.95
CA SER A 23 4.57 14.13 -4.34
C SER A 23 4.75 13.47 -2.98
N ASP A 24 3.65 13.28 -2.29
CA ASP A 24 3.56 12.85 -0.91
C ASP A 24 3.85 11.34 -0.81
N TRP A 25 3.51 10.61 -1.88
CA TRP A 25 3.59 9.16 -1.94
C TRP A 25 4.45 8.61 -3.08
N ALA A 26 4.73 9.38 -4.13
CA ALA A 26 5.42 8.90 -5.32
C ALA A 26 6.85 8.38 -5.04
N GLY A 27 7.53 8.93 -4.03
CA GLY A 27 8.88 8.52 -3.61
C GLY A 27 8.91 7.45 -2.51
N LYS A 28 7.79 6.83 -2.16
CA LYS A 28 7.70 5.85 -1.05
C LYS A 28 7.88 4.43 -1.56
N LEU A 29 8.35 3.53 -0.70
CA LEU A 29 8.46 2.10 -1.00
C LEU A 29 7.13 1.38 -0.77
N LEU A 30 6.33 1.84 0.19
CA LEU A 30 5.05 1.25 0.51
C LEU A 30 3.95 2.32 0.57
N ILE A 31 2.87 2.09 -0.16
CA ILE A 31 1.69 2.95 -0.17
C ILE A 31 0.54 2.11 0.38
N VAL A 32 0.09 2.46 1.58
CA VAL A 32 -1.09 1.85 2.19
C VAL A 32 -2.29 2.72 1.85
N VAL A 33 -3.31 2.16 1.23
CA VAL A 33 -4.57 2.86 1.00
C VAL A 33 -5.60 2.25 1.96
N ASP A 34 -6.15 3.08 2.83
CA ASP A 34 -7.16 2.66 3.81
C ASP A 34 -8.58 2.93 3.29
N GLU A 35 -9.54 2.15 3.78
CA GLU A 35 -10.96 2.21 3.36
C GLU A 35 -11.16 2.25 1.84
N VAL A 36 -10.44 1.39 1.13
CA VAL A 36 -10.42 1.36 -0.34
C VAL A 36 -11.82 1.14 -0.89
N LEU A 37 -12.25 2.08 -1.73
CA LEU A 37 -13.48 2.05 -2.53
C LEU A 37 -13.14 2.43 -3.98
N LEU A 38 -12.31 1.59 -4.60
CA LEU A 38 -11.85 1.75 -5.98
C LEU A 38 -12.77 0.96 -6.92
N ASN A 39 -14.04 1.38 -6.93
CA ASN A 39 -15.09 0.77 -7.74
C ASN A 39 -15.11 1.26 -9.20
N ARG A 40 -14.16 2.12 -9.60
CA ARG A 40 -14.02 2.60 -10.98
C ARG A 40 -12.96 1.78 -11.70
N ARG A 41 -13.24 1.37 -12.94
CA ARG A 41 -12.25 0.67 -13.77
C ARG A 41 -10.96 1.47 -13.95
N GLU A 42 -11.08 2.80 -14.02
CA GLU A 42 -9.93 3.71 -14.10
C GLU A 42 -8.96 3.56 -12.91
N ASP A 43 -9.49 3.35 -11.70
CA ASP A 43 -8.67 3.17 -10.51
C ASP A 43 -7.89 1.84 -10.57
N SER A 44 -8.55 0.76 -11.02
CA SER A 44 -7.92 -0.54 -11.23
C SER A 44 -6.84 -0.49 -12.30
N GLU A 45 -7.09 0.18 -13.43
CA GLU A 45 -6.09 0.37 -14.49
C GLU A 45 -4.91 1.21 -14.01
N ARG A 46 -5.16 2.26 -13.21
CA ARG A 46 -4.09 3.06 -12.60
C ARG A 46 -3.22 2.20 -11.68
N LEU A 47 -3.81 1.35 -10.84
CA LEU A 47 -3.04 0.41 -10.00
C LEU A 47 -2.24 -0.60 -10.82
N LYS A 48 -2.82 -1.16 -11.89
CA LYS A 48 -2.11 -2.06 -12.81
C LYS A 48 -0.88 -1.38 -13.40
N ASN A 49 -1.03 -0.15 -13.89
CA ASN A 49 0.08 0.63 -14.45
C ASN A 49 1.15 0.97 -13.41
N LEU A 50 0.75 1.40 -12.20
CA LEU A 50 1.70 1.73 -11.13
C LEU A 50 2.44 0.50 -10.61
N SER A 51 1.85 -0.69 -10.70
CA SER A 51 2.49 -1.93 -10.26
C SER A 51 3.61 -2.42 -11.18
N THR A 52 3.62 -2.00 -12.45
CA THR A 52 4.57 -2.45 -13.48
C THR A 52 5.50 -1.35 -13.98
N THR A 53 5.19 -0.07 -13.75
CA THR A 53 6.02 1.04 -14.21
C THR A 53 7.35 1.12 -13.46
N PHE A 54 8.41 1.48 -14.16
CA PHE A 54 9.73 1.73 -13.58
C PHE A 54 9.95 3.19 -13.21
N THR A 55 9.25 4.10 -13.89
CA THR A 55 9.32 5.54 -13.63
C THR A 55 7.93 6.12 -13.44
N TYR A 56 7.84 7.21 -12.68
CA TYR A 56 6.59 7.91 -12.45
C TYR A 56 6.81 9.43 -12.40
N LYS A 57 5.87 10.16 -12.98
CA LYS A 57 5.88 11.62 -12.97
C LYS A 57 5.31 12.12 -11.66
N VAL A 58 6.16 12.81 -10.92
CA VAL A 58 5.81 13.47 -9.67
C VAL A 58 5.25 14.84 -9.97
N GLU A 59 4.04 15.09 -9.45
CA GLU A 59 3.42 16.41 -9.48
C GLU A 59 3.25 16.93 -8.06
N ALA A 60 3.76 18.14 -7.82
CA ALA A 60 3.62 18.87 -6.58
C ALA A 60 2.99 20.24 -6.87
N LYS A 61 2.20 20.74 -5.93
CA LYS A 61 1.54 22.05 -6.07
C LYS A 61 2.59 23.16 -6.20
N GLY A 62 2.51 23.92 -7.29
CA GLY A 62 3.41 25.06 -7.54
C GLY A 62 4.86 24.67 -7.88
N LYS A 63 5.10 23.44 -8.33
CA LYS A 63 6.41 22.97 -8.80
C LYS A 63 6.30 22.30 -10.16
N ASP A 64 7.41 22.34 -10.90
CA ASP A 64 7.52 21.63 -12.16
C ASP A 64 7.48 20.11 -11.96
N ARG A 65 6.96 19.43 -12.98
CA ARG A 65 6.85 17.97 -13.00
C ARG A 65 8.24 17.36 -13.14
N THR A 66 8.53 16.39 -12.29
CA THR A 66 9.81 15.66 -12.32
C THR A 66 9.56 14.17 -12.47
N GLU A 67 10.48 13.46 -13.11
CA GLU A 67 10.38 12.01 -13.27
C GLU A 67 11.31 11.33 -12.28
N ILE A 68 10.79 10.35 -11.54
CA ILE A 68 11.57 9.56 -10.58
C ILE A 68 11.41 8.08 -10.87
N ALA A 69 12.36 7.27 -10.42
CA ALA A 69 12.19 5.84 -10.37
C ALA A 69 11.10 5.45 -9.36
N PHE A 70 10.21 4.53 -9.75
CA PHE A 70 9.03 4.16 -8.97
C PHE A 70 9.17 2.72 -8.48
N PHE A 71 9.29 2.55 -7.17
CA PHE A 71 9.48 1.24 -6.51
C PHE A 71 8.35 0.88 -5.55
N ALA A 72 7.27 1.66 -5.57
CA ALA A 72 6.23 1.51 -4.56
C ALA A 72 5.48 0.19 -4.71
N LYS A 73 5.14 -0.40 -3.57
CA LYS A 73 4.19 -1.51 -3.45
C LYS A 73 2.92 -1.02 -2.77
N PHE A 74 1.78 -1.50 -3.24
CA PHE A 74 0.47 -1.10 -2.72
C PHE A 74 -0.06 -2.13 -1.73
N VAL A 75 -0.57 -1.65 -0.59
CA VAL A 75 -1.34 -2.44 0.36
C VAL A 75 -2.71 -1.79 0.47
N LEU A 76 -3.74 -2.53 0.10
CA LEU A 76 -5.11 -2.05 0.06
C LEU A 76 -5.86 -2.65 1.25
N CYS A 77 -6.43 -1.81 2.11
CA CYS A 77 -7.26 -2.22 3.23
C CYS A 77 -8.69 -1.74 2.99
N SER A 78 -9.67 -2.60 3.23
CA SER A 78 -11.08 -2.23 3.16
C SER A 78 -11.90 -3.10 4.10
N ASN A 79 -12.88 -2.47 4.75
CA ASN A 79 -13.92 -3.16 5.51
C ASN A 79 -15.08 -3.62 4.62
N ASN A 80 -15.12 -3.20 3.35
CA ASN A 80 -16.12 -3.63 2.39
C ASN A 80 -15.75 -5.00 1.81
N GLU A 81 -16.48 -6.04 2.20
CA GLU A 81 -16.22 -7.41 1.74
C GLU A 81 -16.75 -7.72 0.32
N TYR A 82 -17.61 -6.87 -0.24
CA TYR A 82 -18.29 -7.18 -1.50
C TYR A 82 -17.51 -6.74 -2.73
N LEU A 83 -17.03 -5.51 -2.76
CA LEU A 83 -16.35 -4.96 -3.94
C LEU A 83 -15.41 -3.80 -3.57
N PRO A 84 -14.33 -4.07 -2.82
CA PRO A 84 -13.36 -3.03 -2.46
C PRO A 84 -12.62 -2.50 -3.70
N ILE A 85 -12.39 -3.37 -4.69
CA ILE A 85 -11.73 -3.07 -5.95
C ILE A 85 -12.27 -3.96 -7.08
N LEU A 86 -12.33 -3.44 -8.31
CA LEU A 86 -12.64 -4.25 -9.50
C LEU A 86 -11.40 -5.04 -9.93
N ILE A 87 -11.49 -6.37 -9.87
CA ILE A 87 -10.45 -7.29 -10.33
C ILE A 87 -11.04 -8.11 -11.47
N ASP A 88 -10.48 -7.97 -12.67
CA ASP A 88 -10.91 -8.73 -13.85
C ASP A 88 -10.41 -10.18 -13.78
N ALA A 89 -11.11 -11.07 -14.46
CA ALA A 89 -10.68 -12.47 -14.58
C ALA A 89 -9.29 -12.56 -15.26
N GLY A 90 -8.38 -13.32 -14.65
CA GLY A 90 -7.01 -13.50 -15.15
C GLY A 90 -6.00 -12.45 -14.64
N GLU A 91 -6.41 -11.50 -13.81
CA GLU A 91 -5.49 -10.58 -13.15
C GLU A 91 -4.66 -11.30 -12.07
N THR A 92 -3.34 -11.19 -12.13
CA THR A 92 -2.40 -11.91 -11.26
C THR A 92 -1.68 -11.01 -10.26
N ARG A 93 -1.87 -9.68 -10.33
CA ARG A 93 -1.16 -8.69 -9.51
C ARG A 93 -1.73 -8.52 -8.10
N TYR A 94 -2.90 -9.10 -7.81
CA TYR A 94 -3.55 -8.97 -6.51
C TYR A 94 -3.36 -10.23 -5.66
N TRP A 95 -2.98 -10.03 -4.39
CA TRP A 95 -3.05 -11.05 -3.37
C TRP A 95 -4.10 -10.66 -2.33
N VAL A 96 -5.24 -11.35 -2.35
CA VAL A 96 -6.39 -11.03 -1.49
C VAL A 96 -6.39 -11.94 -0.26
N ARG A 97 -6.49 -11.33 0.93
CA ARG A 97 -6.54 -12.02 2.23
C ARG A 97 -7.68 -11.44 3.06
N LYS A 98 -8.60 -12.29 3.52
CA LYS A 98 -9.59 -11.92 4.54
C LYS A 98 -8.95 -12.05 5.92
N ILE A 99 -8.91 -10.95 6.67
CA ILE A 99 -8.41 -10.93 8.04
C ILE A 99 -9.59 -11.12 8.98
N MET A 100 -9.52 -12.14 9.83
CA MET A 100 -10.57 -12.40 10.82
C MET A 100 -10.44 -11.44 12.00
N PRO A 101 -11.57 -11.03 12.61
CA PRO A 101 -11.54 -10.26 13.85
C PRO A 101 -10.78 -11.00 14.96
N LEU A 102 -10.20 -10.23 15.88
CA LEU A 102 -9.61 -10.80 17.09
C LEU A 102 -10.71 -11.44 17.94
N GLN A 103 -10.43 -12.61 18.51
CA GLN A 103 -11.39 -13.34 19.36
C GLN A 103 -11.50 -12.74 20.77
N SER A 104 -10.47 -11.98 21.20
CA SER A 104 -10.37 -11.37 22.51
C SER A 104 -9.67 -10.02 22.41
N ASP A 105 -10.13 -9.06 23.21
CA ASP A 105 -9.47 -7.76 23.31
C ASP A 105 -8.20 -7.85 24.17
N ASP A 106 -7.10 -7.32 23.66
CA ASP A 106 -5.84 -7.15 24.39
C ASP A 106 -5.38 -5.71 24.22
N THR A 107 -5.47 -4.93 25.31
CA THR A 107 -5.09 -3.51 25.33
C THR A 107 -3.60 -3.29 25.04
N ASN A 108 -2.76 -4.30 25.25
CA ASN A 108 -1.32 -4.26 25.00
C ASN A 108 -0.94 -4.86 23.64
N PHE A 109 -1.91 -5.25 22.81
CA PHE A 109 -1.66 -5.95 21.54
C PHE A 109 -0.68 -5.20 20.63
N LEU A 110 -0.87 -3.88 20.47
CA LEU A 110 0.01 -3.05 19.67
C LEU A 110 1.45 -3.00 20.21
N GLN A 111 1.62 -2.99 21.54
CA GLN A 111 2.95 -2.98 22.15
C GLN A 111 3.65 -4.32 21.96
N LYS A 112 2.93 -5.43 22.13
CA LYS A 112 3.43 -6.78 21.86
C LYS A 112 3.89 -6.91 20.40
N LEU A 113 3.06 -6.47 19.45
CA LEU A 113 3.44 -6.46 18.03
C LEU A 113 4.70 -5.62 17.74
N LYS A 114 4.87 -4.48 18.42
CA LYS A 114 6.08 -3.68 18.28
C LYS A 114 7.31 -4.38 18.86
N ALA A 115 7.16 -5.08 19.99
CA ALA A 115 8.24 -5.84 20.62
C ALA A 115 8.73 -7.00 19.74
N GLU A 116 7.87 -7.56 18.89
CA GLU A 116 8.20 -8.62 17.92
C GLU A 116 8.94 -8.11 16.67
N ILE A 117 8.98 -6.80 16.42
CA ILE A 117 9.59 -6.23 15.20
C ILE A 117 11.04 -6.72 14.99
N PRO A 118 11.95 -6.69 15.98
CA PRO A 118 13.32 -7.14 15.79
C PRO A 118 13.42 -8.60 15.34
N ALA A 119 12.63 -9.49 15.95
CA ALA A 119 12.60 -10.91 15.59
C ALA A 119 12.03 -11.11 14.18
N PHE A 120 10.98 -10.37 13.83
CA PHE A 120 10.40 -10.38 12.48
C PHE A 120 11.40 -9.89 11.42
N LEU A 121 12.14 -8.81 11.68
CA LEU A 121 13.16 -8.31 10.77
C LEU A 121 14.31 -9.31 10.62
N TYR A 122 14.77 -9.90 11.72
CA TYR A 122 15.77 -10.96 11.66
C TYR A 122 15.32 -12.10 10.73
N PHE A 123 14.09 -12.59 10.93
CA PHE A 123 13.51 -13.62 10.05
C PHE A 123 13.49 -13.19 8.58
N LEU A 124 13.05 -11.97 8.26
CA LEU A 124 13.00 -11.47 6.89
C LEU A 124 14.39 -11.41 6.22
N THR A 125 15.44 -11.05 6.98
CA THR A 125 16.81 -10.97 6.43
C THR A 125 17.48 -12.32 6.17
N GLN A 126 17.03 -13.36 6.87
CA GLN A 126 17.61 -14.71 6.77
C GLN A 126 16.78 -15.64 5.90
N ARG A 127 15.57 -15.23 5.50
CA ARG A 127 14.68 -16.04 4.69
C ARG A 127 15.19 -16.16 3.26
N GLU A 128 15.24 -17.38 2.74
CA GLU A 128 15.42 -17.62 1.31
C GLU A 128 14.20 -17.13 0.51
N LEU A 129 14.47 -16.26 -0.46
CA LEU A 129 13.48 -15.80 -1.40
C LEU A 129 13.36 -16.82 -2.53
N SER A 130 12.16 -17.39 -2.69
CA SER A 130 11.79 -18.32 -3.76
C SER A 130 11.35 -17.60 -5.01
#